data_AF-A0A5E4KM55-F1
#
_entry.id   AF-A0A5E4KM55-F1
#
_cell.length_a   1.000
_cell.length_b   1.000
_cell.length_c   1.000
_cell.angle_alpha   90.00
_cell.angle_beta   90.00
_cell.angle_gamma   90.00
#
_symmetry.space_group_name_H-M   'P 1'
#
loop_
_entity.id
_entity.type
_entity.pdbx_description
1 polymer ?
#
loop_
_entity_poly.entity_id
_entity_poly.type
_entity_poly.pdbx_seq_one_letter_code
_entity_poly.pdbx_strand_id
1 'polypeptide(L)'
;MSKNDTIGKLLIALPFFFAVSAIIDYSFTIWLAGSKENLVQNEFSPLLVYAVSNDLLIPYFLFTVLFYFSGSYLALKLLSQDEKLFYSASAILVLISLAHTFGGLSWYFKSEAYSNTILAISAVTIMMAIFLSGWSILQKRNVS
;
A
#
# COMPACT_ATOMS: atom_id res chain seq x y z
N MET A 1 -1.00 6.45 -28.67
CA MET A 1 -1.82 6.54 -27.44
C MET A 1 -1.62 7.94 -26.86
N SER A 2 -2.67 8.70 -26.57
CA SER A 2 -2.49 10.07 -26.04
C SER A 2 -2.05 10.03 -24.58
N LYS A 3 -1.29 11.02 -24.11
CA LYS A 3 -0.82 11.07 -22.70
C LYS A 3 -1.97 11.05 -21.68
N ASN A 4 -3.08 11.73 -22.00
CA ASN A 4 -4.28 11.73 -21.18
C ASN A 4 -4.91 10.33 -21.06
N ASP A 5 -4.80 9.50 -22.10
CA ASP A 5 -5.28 8.12 -22.07
C ASP A 5 -4.42 7.25 -21.13
N THR A 6 -3.09 7.46 -21.10
CA THR A 6 -2.20 6.74 -20.17
C THR A 6 -2.48 7.11 -18.71
N ILE A 7 -2.61 8.40 -18.38
CA ILE A 7 -2.96 8.86 -17.02
C ILE A 7 -4.31 8.29 -16.59
N GLY A 8 -5.31 8.34 -17.48
CA GLY A 8 -6.64 7.76 -17.23
C GLY A 8 -6.60 6.28 -16.88
N LYS A 9 -5.80 5.49 -17.62
CA LYS A 9 -5.63 4.05 -17.35
C LYS A 9 -4.91 3.81 -16.02
N LEU A 10 -3.82 4.51 -15.75
CA LEU A 10 -3.04 4.36 -14.52
C LEU A 10 -3.83 4.77 -13.27
N LEU A 11 -4.71 5.77 -13.39
CA LEU A 11 -5.60 6.20 -12.31
C LEU A 11 -6.49 5.07 -11.78
N ILE A 12 -6.80 4.06 -12.59
CA ILE A 12 -7.63 2.92 -12.16
C ILE A 12 -6.76 1.68 -11.93
N ALA A 13 -5.83 1.40 -12.83
CA ALA A 13 -5.02 0.18 -12.78
C ALA A 13 -4.14 0.10 -11.53
N LEU A 14 -3.53 1.22 -11.11
CA LEU A 14 -2.64 1.20 -9.95
C LEU A 14 -3.39 1.08 -8.61
N PRO A 15 -4.48 1.82 -8.36
CA PRO A 15 -5.30 1.57 -7.17
C PRO A 15 -5.88 0.15 -7.11
N PHE A 16 -6.28 -0.39 -8.26
CA PHE A 16 -6.73 -1.77 -8.35
C PHE A 16 -5.61 -2.76 -8.00
N PHE A 17 -4.42 -2.57 -8.58
CA PHE A 17 -3.25 -3.39 -8.26
C PHE A 17 -2.92 -3.31 -6.76
N PHE A 18 -2.96 -2.13 -6.17
CA PHE A 18 -2.70 -1.95 -4.74
C PHE A 18 -3.72 -2.69 -3.86
N ALA A 19 -5.00 -2.61 -4.21
CA ALA A 19 -6.06 -3.34 -3.52
C ALA A 19 -5.87 -4.87 -3.64
N VAL A 20 -5.50 -5.37 -4.82
CA VAL A 20 -5.18 -6.79 -5.03
C VAL A 20 -3.95 -7.22 -4.21
N SER A 21 -2.91 -6.40 -4.17
CA SER A 21 -1.73 -6.63 -3.33
C SER A 21 -2.10 -6.79 -1.85
N ALA A 22 -2.99 -5.94 -1.33
CA ALA A 22 -3.48 -6.06 0.04
C ALA A 22 -4.31 -7.34 0.26
N ILE A 23 -5.14 -7.73 -0.70
CA ILE A 23 -5.87 -9.01 -0.64
C ILE A 23 -4.87 -10.17 -0.53
N ILE A 24 -3.84 -10.19 -1.37
CA ILE A 24 -2.81 -11.24 -1.36
C ILE A 24 -2.10 -11.28 0.00
N ASP A 25 -1.66 -10.12 0.49
CA ASP A 25 -0.98 -9.95 1.78
C ASP A 25 -1.78 -10.59 2.92
N TYR A 26 -3.00 -10.09 3.14
CA TYR A 26 -3.85 -10.55 4.23
C TYR A 26 -4.34 -11.99 4.04
N SER A 27 -4.55 -12.43 2.80
CA SER A 27 -4.91 -13.83 2.53
C SER A 27 -3.78 -14.78 2.92
N PHE A 28 -2.53 -14.46 2.57
CA PHE A 28 -1.37 -15.25 2.97
C PHE A 28 -1.14 -15.21 4.47
N THR A 29 -1.21 -14.03 5.09
CA THR A 29 -1.11 -13.88 6.54
C THR A 29 -2.09 -14.79 7.27
N ILE A 30 -3.37 -14.78 6.89
CA ILE A 30 -4.40 -15.58 7.56
C ILE A 30 -4.25 -17.08 7.26
N TRP A 31 -3.99 -17.42 6.00
CA TRP A 31 -3.86 -18.81 5.59
C TRP A 31 -2.63 -19.48 6.24
N LEU A 32 -1.50 -18.78 6.28
CA LEU A 32 -0.24 -19.28 6.83
C LEU A 32 -0.18 -19.19 8.36
N ALA A 33 -1.01 -18.35 8.99
CA ALA A 33 -1.12 -18.32 10.45
C ALA A 33 -1.61 -19.65 11.02
N GLY A 34 -2.46 -20.40 10.29
CA GLY A 34 -2.93 -21.73 10.67
C GLY A 34 -3.93 -21.79 11.83
N SER A 35 -3.89 -20.82 12.76
CA SER A 35 -4.89 -20.64 13.82
C SER A 35 -5.08 -19.16 14.19
N LYS A 36 -6.24 -18.86 14.78
CA LYS A 36 -6.61 -17.54 15.30
C LYS A 36 -5.64 -17.10 16.41
N GLU A 37 -5.27 -18.02 17.29
CA GLU A 37 -4.36 -17.76 18.42
C GLU A 37 -2.96 -17.40 17.93
N ASN A 38 -2.46 -18.14 16.94
CA ASN A 38 -1.13 -17.89 16.38
C ASN A 38 -1.08 -16.54 15.66
N LEU A 39 -2.15 -16.18 14.93
CA LEU A 39 -2.28 -14.85 14.32
C LEU A 39 -2.24 -13.75 15.37
N VAL A 40 -3.11 -13.84 16.38
CA VAL A 40 -3.25 -12.81 17.43
C VAL A 40 -1.96 -12.61 18.24
N GLN A 41 -1.17 -13.67 18.44
CA GLN A 41 0.08 -13.60 19.22
C GLN A 41 1.27 -13.04 18.44
N ASN A 42 1.30 -13.18 17.11
CA ASN A 42 2.49 -12.90 16.31
C ASN A 42 2.29 -11.79 15.27
N GLU A 43 1.04 -11.41 14.99
CA GLU A 43 0.73 -10.33 14.05
C GLU A 43 0.96 -8.96 14.69
N PHE A 44 1.65 -8.07 13.96
CA PHE A 44 1.94 -6.72 14.43
C PHE A 44 0.83 -5.72 14.11
N SER A 45 -0.03 -5.99 13.11
CA SER A 45 -1.15 -5.12 12.76
C SER A 45 -2.25 -5.13 13.83
N PRO A 46 -2.43 -4.05 14.62
CA PRO A 46 -3.40 -4.06 15.72
C PRO A 46 -4.85 -4.15 15.21
N LEU A 47 -5.12 -3.61 14.02
CA LEU A 47 -6.46 -3.66 13.41
C LEU A 47 -6.81 -5.07 12.94
N LEU A 48 -5.85 -5.80 12.35
CA LEU A 48 -6.08 -7.19 11.95
C LEU A 48 -6.26 -8.07 13.19
N VAL A 49 -5.40 -7.90 14.20
CA VAL A 49 -5.52 -8.60 15.49
C VAL A 49 -6.88 -8.35 16.12
N TYR A 50 -7.33 -7.09 16.16
CA TYR A 50 -8.66 -6.74 16.68
C TYR A 50 -9.79 -7.38 15.88
N ALA A 51 -9.72 -7.31 14.54
CA ALA A 51 -10.74 -7.87 13.67
C ALA A 51 -10.87 -9.39 13.82
N VAL A 52 -9.73 -10.10 13.85
CA VAL A 52 -9.70 -11.54 14.06
C VAL A 52 -10.19 -11.91 15.46
N SER A 53 -9.77 -11.18 16.50
CA SER A 53 -10.18 -11.44 17.89
C SER A 53 -11.69 -11.34 18.09
N ASN A 54 -12.34 -10.41 17.41
CA ASN A 54 -13.79 -10.13 17.54
C ASN A 54 -14.64 -10.74 16.41
N ASP A 55 -14.09 -11.64 15.59
CA ASP A 55 -14.80 -12.29 14.47
C ASP A 55 -15.35 -11.28 13.42
N LEU A 56 -14.68 -10.14 13.27
CA LEU A 56 -14.97 -9.05 12.34
C LEU A 56 -14.10 -9.10 11.08
N LEU A 57 -13.61 -10.29 10.71
CA LEU A 57 -12.65 -10.45 9.62
C LEU A 57 -13.20 -10.00 8.26
N ILE A 58 -14.46 -10.34 7.95
CA ILE A 58 -15.11 -9.98 6.68
C ILE A 58 -15.27 -8.45 6.56
N PRO A 59 -15.88 -7.74 7.56
CA PRO A 59 -15.92 -6.28 7.56
C PRO A 59 -14.54 -5.63 7.42
N TYR A 60 -13.53 -6.17 8.11
CA TYR A 60 -12.16 -5.67 8.05
C TYR A 60 -11.59 -5.77 6.63
N PHE A 61 -11.73 -6.91 5.97
CA PHE A 61 -11.25 -7.08 4.60
C PHE A 61 -11.95 -6.13 3.63
N LEU A 62 -13.28 -6.04 3.71
CA LEU A 62 -14.04 -5.15 2.84
C LEU A 62 -13.60 -3.71 3.02
N PHE A 63 -13.48 -3.25 4.27
CA PHE A 63 -13.01 -1.91 4.57
C PHE A 63 -11.59 -1.67 4.07
N THR A 64 -10.68 -2.62 4.28
CA THR A 64 -9.28 -2.52 3.86
C THR A 64 -9.16 -2.38 2.35
N VAL A 65 -9.84 -3.24 1.58
CA VAL A 65 -9.83 -3.19 0.11
C VAL A 65 -10.38 -1.86 -0.40
N LEU A 66 -11.51 -1.42 0.16
CA LEU A 66 -12.12 -0.13 -0.20
C LEU A 66 -11.23 1.05 0.15
N PHE A 67 -10.59 1.02 1.32
CA PHE A 67 -9.69 2.06 1.78
C PHE A 67 -8.45 2.15 0.89
N TYR A 68 -7.83 1.02 0.56
CA TYR A 68 -6.62 0.97 -0.26
C TYR A 68 -6.89 1.45 -1.68
N PHE A 69 -7.98 0.98 -2.29
CA PHE A 69 -8.40 1.45 -3.61
C PHE A 69 -8.76 2.95 -3.58
N SER A 70 -9.67 3.36 -2.70
CA SER A 70 -10.19 4.73 -2.69
C SER A 70 -9.12 5.74 -2.31
N GLY A 71 -8.30 5.45 -1.29
CA GLY A 71 -7.22 6.33 -0.86
C GLY A 71 -6.16 6.54 -1.94
N SER A 72 -5.72 5.46 -2.59
CA SER A 72 -4.74 5.57 -3.68
C SER A 72 -5.32 6.21 -4.93
N TYR A 73 -6.57 5.92 -5.29
CA TYR A 73 -7.28 6.58 -6.38
C TYR A 73 -7.37 8.08 -6.16
N LEU A 74 -7.84 8.52 -4.98
CA LEU A 74 -7.97 9.93 -4.66
C LEU A 74 -6.62 10.63 -4.64
N ALA A 75 -5.59 10.01 -4.07
CA ALA A 75 -4.24 10.56 -4.07
C ALA A 75 -3.71 10.78 -5.51
N LEU A 76 -3.80 9.77 -6.38
CA LEU A 76 -3.37 9.91 -7.77
C LEU A 76 -4.25 10.89 -8.56
N LYS A 77 -5.56 10.94 -8.28
CA LYS A 77 -6.49 11.87 -8.93
C LYS A 77 -6.18 13.32 -8.60
N LEU A 78 -5.82 13.61 -7.35
CA LEU A 78 -5.40 14.95 -6.93
C LEU A 78 -4.10 15.38 -7.62
N LEU A 79 -3.20 14.43 -7.89
CA LEU A 79 -1.93 14.69 -8.56
C LEU A 79 -2.01 14.63 -10.09
N SER A 80 -3.15 14.24 -10.68
CA SER A 80 -3.24 13.97 -12.13
C SER A 80 -3.02 15.19 -13.02
N GLN A 81 -3.07 16.40 -12.45
CA GLN A 81 -2.81 17.64 -13.17
C GLN A 81 -1.31 17.99 -13.26
N ASP A 82 -0.49 17.43 -12.35
CA ASP A 82 0.96 17.62 -12.35
C ASP A 82 1.63 16.32 -12.81
N GLU A 83 1.97 16.23 -14.10
CA GLU A 83 2.53 15.01 -14.69
C GLU A 83 3.75 14.48 -13.92
N LYS A 84 4.64 15.37 -13.46
CA LYS A 84 5.86 14.95 -12.77
C LYS A 84 5.52 14.28 -11.44
N LEU A 85 4.64 14.91 -10.65
CA LEU A 85 4.20 14.34 -9.38
C LEU A 85 3.35 13.09 -9.57
N PHE A 86 2.51 13.05 -10.62
CA PHE A 86 1.68 11.89 -10.92
C PHE A 86 2.52 10.63 -11.16
N TYR A 87 3.55 10.72 -12.02
CA TYR A 87 4.39 9.55 -12.31
C TYR A 87 5.25 9.15 -11.11
N SER A 88 5.78 10.11 -10.34
CA SER A 88 6.52 9.78 -9.12
C SER A 88 5.63 9.13 -8.05
N ALA A 89 4.41 9.64 -7.84
CA ALA A 89 3.44 9.04 -6.93
C ALA A 89 2.99 7.66 -7.41
N SER A 90 2.82 7.48 -8.72
CA SER A 90 2.52 6.18 -9.33
C SER A 90 3.62 5.15 -9.06
N ALA A 91 4.89 5.54 -9.21
CA ALA A 91 6.02 4.67 -8.91
C ALA A 91 6.09 4.29 -7.42
N ILE A 92 5.84 5.25 -6.52
CA ILE A 92 5.74 5.00 -5.08
C ILE A 92 4.61 4.00 -4.79
N LEU A 93 3.43 4.18 -5.40
CA LEU A 93 2.30 3.29 -5.20
C LEU A 93 2.61 1.86 -5.67
N VAL A 94 3.32 1.69 -6.78
CA VAL A 94 3.79 0.38 -7.24
C VAL A 94 4.72 -0.26 -6.21
N LEU A 95 5.68 0.49 -5.66
CA LEU A 95 6.61 -0.01 -4.64
C LEU A 95 5.88 -0.42 -3.35
N ILE A 96 4.91 0.39 -2.89
CA ILE A 96 4.07 0.06 -1.73
C ILE A 96 3.24 -1.20 -2.02
N SER A 97 2.68 -1.32 -3.22
CA SER A 97 1.91 -2.51 -3.63
C SER A 97 2.77 -3.76 -3.60
N LEU A 98 4.00 -3.69 -4.11
CA LEU A 98 4.96 -4.79 -4.03
C LEU A 98 5.31 -5.13 -2.58
N ALA A 99 5.57 -4.14 -1.74
CA ALA A 99 5.84 -4.35 -0.32
C ALA A 99 4.68 -5.10 0.37
N HIS A 100 3.43 -4.76 0.06
CA HIS A 100 2.27 -5.50 0.56
C HIS A 100 2.18 -6.92 -0.01
N THR A 101 2.32 -7.11 -1.32
CA THR A 101 2.32 -8.46 -1.93
C THR A 101 3.36 -9.38 -1.26
N PHE A 102 4.55 -8.85 -0.97
CA PHE A 102 5.60 -9.59 -0.30
C PHE A 102 5.44 -9.62 1.23
N GLY A 103 4.67 -8.71 1.82
CA GLY A 103 4.38 -8.66 3.25
C GLY A 103 3.78 -9.96 3.77
N GLY A 104 2.77 -10.48 3.08
CA GLY A 104 2.09 -11.72 3.50
C GLY A 104 3.01 -12.95 3.44
N LEU A 105 4.05 -12.93 2.61
CA LEU A 105 5.05 -14.01 2.56
C LEU A 105 6.01 -14.01 3.75
N SER A 106 6.02 -12.95 4.58
CA SER A 106 6.77 -12.97 5.85
C SER A 106 6.31 -14.10 6.77
N TRP A 107 5.02 -14.45 6.73
CA TRP A 107 4.44 -15.59 7.44
C TRP A 107 4.93 -16.95 6.94
N TYR A 108 5.37 -17.02 5.68
CA TYR A 108 5.98 -18.21 5.09
C TYR A 108 7.47 -18.30 5.43
N PHE A 109 8.23 -17.24 5.15
CA PHE A 109 9.68 -17.26 5.31
C PHE A 109 10.15 -17.21 6.77
N LYS A 110 9.37 -16.59 7.67
CA LYS A 110 9.67 -16.46 9.12
C LYS A 110 11.13 -16.05 9.40
N SER A 111 11.63 -15.14 8.58
CA SER A 111 13.01 -14.66 8.62
C SER A 111 13.03 -13.18 8.99
N GLU A 112 13.88 -12.82 9.95
CA GLU A 112 14.10 -11.44 10.35
C GLU A 112 14.64 -10.61 9.17
N ALA A 113 15.60 -11.15 8.42
CA ALA A 113 16.17 -10.47 7.25
C ALA A 113 15.12 -10.17 6.17
N TYR A 114 14.18 -11.11 5.94
CA TYR A 114 13.07 -10.90 5.01
C TYR A 114 12.15 -9.79 5.50
N SER A 115 11.71 -9.87 6.76
CA SER A 115 10.79 -8.89 7.36
C SER A 115 11.40 -7.48 7.38
N ASN A 116 12.68 -7.36 7.75
CA ASN A 116 13.42 -6.10 7.75
C ASN A 116 13.54 -5.51 6.34
N THR A 117 13.69 -6.35 5.31
CA THR A 117 13.73 -5.90 3.92
C THR A 117 12.39 -5.30 3.49
N ILE A 118 11.26 -5.97 3.80
CA ILE A 118 9.93 -5.45 3.48
C ILE A 118 9.64 -4.15 4.23
N LEU A 119 10.02 -4.07 5.51
CA LEU A 119 9.92 -2.84 6.30
C LEU A 119 10.79 -1.72 5.72
N ALA A 120 12.01 -2.02 5.28
CA ALA A 120 12.90 -1.04 4.65
C ALA A 120 12.32 -0.49 3.34
N ILE A 121 11.75 -1.34 2.48
CA ILE A 121 11.05 -0.90 1.25
C ILE A 121 9.89 0.04 1.62
N SER A 122 9.11 -0.32 2.63
CA SER A 122 8.00 0.51 3.11
C SER A 122 8.48 1.86 3.67
N ALA A 123 9.54 1.87 4.45
CA ALA A 123 10.12 3.10 4.99
C ALA A 123 10.66 4.01 3.88
N VAL A 124 11.36 3.45 2.89
CA VAL A 124 11.89 4.20 1.74
C VAL A 124 10.75 4.83 0.93
N THR A 125 9.66 4.12 0.69
CA THR A 125 8.52 4.68 -0.07
C THR A 125 7.84 5.84 0.66
N ILE A 126 7.68 5.75 2.00
CA ILE A 126 7.18 6.85 2.83
C ILE A 126 8.14 8.04 2.76
N MET A 127 9.44 7.82 2.91
CA MET A 127 10.45 8.88 2.84
C MET A 127 10.45 9.57 1.46
N MET A 128 10.30 8.81 0.38
CA MET A 128 10.16 9.36 -0.97
C MET A 128 8.90 10.23 -1.09
N ALA A 129 7.77 9.77 -0.56
CA ALA A 129 6.51 10.54 -0.61
C ALA A 129 6.62 11.87 0.16
N ILE A 130 7.22 11.84 1.36
CA ILE A 130 7.48 13.04 2.16
C ILE A 130 8.41 14.00 1.42
N PHE A 131 9.54 13.50 0.92
CA PHE A 131 10.54 14.32 0.24
C PHE A 131 9.96 15.00 -1.00
N LEU A 132 9.25 14.25 -1.86
CA LEU A 132 8.66 14.79 -3.08
C LEU A 132 7.55 15.81 -2.78
N SER A 133 6.73 15.55 -1.75
CA SER A 133 5.70 16.48 -1.32
C SER A 133 6.31 17.78 -0.80
N GLY A 134 7.32 17.68 0.07
CA GLY A 134 8.04 18.84 0.60
C GLY A 134 8.75 19.65 -0.50
N TRP A 135 9.44 18.96 -1.40
CA TRP A 135 10.12 19.58 -2.53
C TRP A 135 9.16 20.32 -3.47
N SER A 136 8.00 19.72 -3.77
CA SER A 136 6.95 20.35 -4.58
C SER A 136 6.45 21.66 -3.97
N ILE A 137 6.22 21.68 -2.65
CA ILE A 137 5.78 22.88 -1.93
C ILE A 137 6.86 23.98 -1.99
N LEU A 138 8.12 23.63 -1.78
CA LEU A 138 9.24 24.58 -1.84
C LEU A 138 9.43 25.16 -3.25
N GLN A 139 9.33 24.34 -4.30
CA GLN A 139 9.39 24.83 -5.68
C GLN A 139 8.26 25.80 -5.98
N LYS A 140 7.02 25.50 -5.59
CA LYS A 140 5.88 26.41 -5.83
C LYS A 140 6.06 27.77 -5.15
N ARG A 141 6.67 27.80 -3.95
CA ARG A 141 6.96 29.05 -3.21
C ARG A 141 8.09 29.89 -3.80
N ASN A 142 9.10 29.26 -4.41
CA ASN A 142 10.23 29.99 -4.99
C ASN A 142 9.93 30.57 -6.38
N VAL A 143 8.81 30.16 -7.00
CA VAL A 143 8.37 30.63 -8.32
C VAL A 143 7.22 31.65 -8.20
N SER A 144 6.68 31.85 -6.98
CA SER A 144 5.71 32.91 -6.64
C SER A 144 6.39 34.14 -6.08
#